data_AF-A0A846WDM4-F1
#
_entry.id   AF-A0A846WDM4-F1
#
_cell.length_a   1.000
_cell.length_b   1.000
_cell.length_c   1.000
_cell.angle_alpha   90.00
_cell.angle_beta   90.00
_cell.angle_gamma   90.00
#
_symmetry.space_group_name_H-M   'P 1'
#
loop_
_entity.id
_entity.type
_entity.pdbx_description
1 polymer ?
#
loop_
_entity_poly.entity_id
_entity_poly.type
_entity_poly.pdbx_seq_one_letter_code
_entity_poly.pdbx_strand_id
1 'polypeptide(L)'
;MTTVAEEDVLTAAELELAVEPLVDEVELSTDTLTEAPAEPAGEPLLRILKGSPTDEDVAALVAVFSAAAASAPAPTAPQPVDGWGQATLMHRGSSPFSPYVYPLLSHLR
;
A
#
# COMPACT_ATOMS: atom_id res chain seq x y z
N MET A 1 1.62 39.26 -40.25
CA MET A 1 1.75 37.81 -40.50
C MET A 1 3.14 37.35 -40.08
N THR A 2 3.51 37.55 -38.81
CA THR A 2 4.84 37.15 -38.29
C THR A 2 4.80 36.78 -36.81
N THR A 3 3.91 37.37 -36.01
CA THR A 3 3.83 37.08 -34.57
C THR A 3 3.23 35.72 -34.24
N VAL A 4 2.28 35.21 -35.05
CA VAL A 4 1.63 33.90 -34.84
C VAL A 4 2.58 32.75 -35.18
N ALA A 5 3.50 32.94 -36.14
CA ALA A 5 4.47 31.91 -36.49
C ALA A 5 5.58 31.77 -35.42
N GLU A 6 5.88 32.83 -34.68
CA GLU A 6 6.90 32.80 -33.62
C GLU A 6 6.41 32.12 -32.34
N GLU A 7 5.12 32.25 -31.98
CA GLU A 7 4.52 31.55 -30.84
C GLU A 7 4.36 30.04 -31.08
N ASP A 8 4.04 29.61 -32.31
CA ASP A 8 3.97 28.19 -32.67
C ASP A 8 5.33 27.50 -32.55
N VAL A 9 6.41 28.18 -32.93
CA VAL A 9 7.78 27.65 -32.86
C VAL A 9 8.26 27.57 -31.39
N LEU A 10 7.90 28.55 -30.56
CA LEU A 10 8.18 28.52 -29.11
C LEU A 10 7.42 27.41 -28.40
N THR A 11 6.14 27.22 -28.73
CA THR A 11 5.30 26.15 -28.15
C THR A 11 5.81 24.76 -28.52
N ALA A 12 6.29 24.58 -29.76
CA ALA A 12 6.91 23.32 -30.20
C ALA A 12 8.20 23.00 -29.44
N ALA A 13 9.06 24.01 -29.21
CA ALA A 13 10.32 23.84 -28.49
C ALA A 13 10.12 23.54 -27.00
N GLU A 14 9.12 24.17 -26.35
CA GLU A 14 8.77 23.87 -24.96
C GLU A 14 8.22 22.44 -24.80
N LEU A 15 7.44 21.97 -25.78
CA LEU A 15 6.90 20.61 -25.78
C LEU A 15 8.01 19.56 -25.95
N GLU A 16 8.95 19.78 -26.87
CA GLU A 16 10.09 18.89 -27.09
C GLU A 16 10.95 18.76 -25.82
N LEU A 17 11.26 19.89 -25.17
CA LEU A 17 12.03 19.91 -23.92
C LEU A 17 11.30 19.23 -22.74
N ALA A 18 9.96 19.20 -22.74
CA ALA A 18 9.17 18.53 -21.71
C ALA A 18 8.95 17.04 -21.99
N VAL A 19 8.94 16.63 -23.27
CA VAL A 19 8.72 15.23 -23.69
C VAL A 19 9.97 14.39 -23.51
N GLU A 20 11.14 14.91 -23.86
CA GLU A 20 12.42 14.19 -23.78
C GLU A 20 12.72 13.60 -22.37
N PRO A 21 12.61 14.37 -21.25
CA PRO A 21 12.84 13.81 -19.93
C PRO A 21 11.76 12.79 -19.51
N LEU A 22 10.53 12.93 -20.01
CA LEU A 22 9.46 11.97 -19.72
C LEU A 22 9.68 10.64 -20.44
N VAL A 23 10.24 10.67 -21.66
CA VAL A 23 10.59 9.46 -22.42
C VAL A 23 11.73 8.73 -21.72
N ASP A 24 12.75 9.44 -21.25
CA ASP A 24 13.86 8.88 -20.46
C ASP A 24 13.36 8.23 -19.15
N GLU A 25 12.41 8.85 -18.45
CA GLU A 25 11.79 8.27 -17.25
C GLU A 25 11.00 6.99 -17.55
N VAL A 26 10.28 6.94 -18.67
CA VAL A 26 9.52 5.76 -19.12
C VAL A 26 10.45 4.63 -19.59
N GLU A 27 11.52 4.94 -20.31
CA GLU A 27 12.52 3.95 -20.74
C GLU A 27 13.27 3.36 -19.53
N LEU A 28 13.67 4.19 -18.56
CA LEU A 28 14.29 3.71 -17.31
C LEU A 28 13.33 2.82 -16.48
N SER A 29 12.04 3.13 -16.52
CA SER A 29 11.00 2.34 -15.84
C SER A 29 10.71 1.00 -16.52
N THR A 30 10.96 0.88 -17.82
CA THR A 30 10.75 -0.36 -18.58
C THR A 30 11.98 -1.26 -18.59
N ASP A 31 13.20 -0.71 -18.54
CA ASP A 31 14.45 -1.50 -18.46
C ASP A 31 14.63 -2.18 -17.08
N THR A 32 13.98 -1.65 -16.05
CA THR A 32 13.92 -2.26 -14.70
C THR A 32 12.89 -3.40 -14.58
N LEU A 33 12.13 -3.71 -15.64
CA LEU A 33 11.25 -4.89 -15.71
C LEU A 33 12.00 -6.18 -16.07
N THR A 34 13.32 -6.24 -15.85
CA THR A 34 13.99 -7.53 -15.73
C THR A 34 13.45 -8.20 -14.46
N GLU A 35 12.43 -9.03 -14.64
CA GLU A 35 11.80 -9.84 -13.60
C GLU A 35 12.86 -10.77 -12.99
N ALA A 36 13.54 -10.26 -11.97
CA ALA A 36 14.27 -11.08 -11.03
C ALA A 36 13.25 -12.10 -10.47
N PRO A 37 13.59 -13.39 -10.39
CA PRO A 37 12.67 -14.38 -9.86
C PRO A 37 12.37 -13.96 -8.42
N ALA A 38 11.16 -13.46 -8.19
CA ALA A 38 10.68 -13.16 -6.86
C ALA A 38 10.71 -14.47 -6.09
N GLU A 39 11.60 -14.60 -5.11
CA GLU A 39 11.53 -15.72 -4.18
C GLU A 39 10.11 -15.72 -3.60
N PRO A 40 9.42 -16.88 -3.58
CA PRO A 40 8.03 -16.93 -3.15
C PRO A 40 7.96 -16.51 -1.69
N ALA A 41 7.52 -15.28 -1.47
CA ALA A 41 7.29 -14.70 -0.15
C ALA A 41 6.07 -15.40 0.47
N GLY A 42 6.27 -16.60 1.02
CA GLY A 42 5.25 -17.33 1.77
C GLY A 42 4.08 -17.84 0.93
N GLU A 43 2.92 -17.97 1.58
CA GLU A 43 1.68 -18.41 0.94
C GLU A 43 1.14 -17.32 -0.02
N PRO A 44 0.56 -17.70 -1.17
CA PRO A 44 0.06 -16.75 -2.14
C PRO A 44 -1.06 -15.89 -1.56
N LEU A 45 -0.94 -14.56 -1.70
CA LEU A 45 -1.95 -13.58 -1.28
C LEU A 45 -3.31 -13.79 -1.97
N LEU A 46 -3.30 -14.32 -3.20
CA LEU A 46 -4.50 -14.59 -3.99
C LEU A 46 -4.35 -15.93 -4.72
N ARG A 47 -5.40 -16.77 -4.66
CA ARG A 47 -5.46 -18.06 -5.35
C ARG A 47 -6.72 -18.16 -6.20
N ILE A 48 -6.54 -18.37 -7.49
CA ILE A 48 -7.65 -18.65 -8.41
C ILE A 48 -8.04 -20.11 -8.24
N LEU A 49 -9.24 -20.36 -7.69
CA LEU A 49 -9.75 -21.72 -7.49
C LEU A 49 -10.43 -22.29 -8.74
N LYS A 50 -11.01 -21.43 -9.59
CA LYS A 50 -11.75 -21.83 -10.79
C LYS A 50 -11.75 -20.69 -11.82
N GLY A 51 -11.73 -21.06 -13.11
CA GLY A 51 -11.71 -20.13 -14.23
C GLY A 51 -10.31 -19.97 -14.82
N SER A 52 -10.24 -19.25 -15.93
CA SER A 52 -8.99 -18.83 -16.56
C SER A 52 -9.10 -17.32 -16.80
N PRO A 53 -8.65 -16.48 -15.85
CA PRO A 53 -8.70 -15.03 -16.04
C PRO A 53 -7.87 -14.64 -17.26
N THR A 54 -8.31 -13.59 -17.96
CA THR A 54 -7.50 -12.99 -19.01
C THR A 54 -6.49 -12.02 -18.41
N ASP A 55 -5.54 -11.55 -19.22
CA ASP A 55 -4.52 -10.60 -18.76
C ASP A 55 -5.16 -9.28 -18.29
N GLU A 56 -6.28 -8.87 -18.91
CA GLU A 56 -7.05 -7.70 -18.49
C GLU A 56 -7.68 -7.87 -17.10
N ASP A 57 -8.20 -9.07 -16.79
CA ASP A 57 -8.76 -9.37 -15.47
C ASP A 57 -7.66 -9.29 -14.40
N VAL A 58 -6.47 -9.80 -14.70
CA VAL A 58 -5.32 -9.75 -13.79
C VAL A 58 -4.88 -8.30 -13.57
N ALA A 59 -4.79 -7.50 -14.62
CA ALA A 59 -4.43 -6.08 -14.53
C ALA A 59 -5.44 -5.29 -13.67
N ALA A 60 -6.74 -5.56 -13.85
CA ALA A 60 -7.79 -4.94 -13.05
C ALA A 60 -7.65 -5.29 -11.56
N LEU A 61 -7.39 -6.56 -11.23
CA LEU A 61 -7.17 -6.99 -9.84
C LEU A 61 -5.95 -6.31 -9.22
N VAL A 62 -4.83 -6.27 -9.94
CA VAL A 62 -3.60 -5.61 -9.47
C VAL A 62 -3.83 -4.12 -9.23
N ALA A 63 -4.54 -3.44 -10.13
CA ALA A 63 -4.87 -2.01 -9.98
C ALA A 63 -5.74 -1.73 -8.74
N VAL A 64 -6.72 -2.59 -8.45
CA VAL A 64 -7.57 -2.44 -7.27
C VAL A 64 -6.78 -2.70 -5.99
N PHE A 65 -5.97 -3.76 -5.95
CA PHE A 65 -5.19 -4.09 -4.75
C PHE A 65 -4.09 -3.07 -4.49
N SER A 66 -3.45 -2.53 -5.52
CA SER A 66 -2.45 -1.47 -5.35
C SER A 66 -3.08 -0.17 -4.83
N ALA A 67 -4.25 0.22 -5.36
CA ALA A 67 -5.00 1.37 -4.85
C ALA A 67 -5.45 1.16 -3.39
N ALA A 68 -5.92 -0.04 -3.05
CA ALA A 68 -6.30 -0.38 -1.68
C ALA A 68 -5.09 -0.32 -0.73
N ALA A 69 -3.94 -0.85 -1.16
CA ALA A 69 -2.69 -0.81 -0.39
C ALA A 69 -2.18 0.63 -0.20
N ALA A 70 -2.31 1.49 -1.22
CA ALA A 70 -1.93 2.91 -1.11
C ALA A 70 -2.81 3.69 -0.11
N SER A 71 -4.05 3.26 0.09
CA SER A 71 -4.98 3.83 1.09
C SER A 71 -4.85 3.16 2.46
N ALA A 72 -4.00 2.14 2.60
CA ALA A 72 -3.85 1.44 3.86
C ALA A 72 -3.28 2.40 4.92
N PRO A 73 -3.87 2.44 6.14
CA PRO A 73 -3.31 3.22 7.22
C PRO A 73 -1.90 2.74 7.52
N ALA A 74 -1.00 3.68 7.82
CA ALA A 74 0.35 3.34 8.23
C ALA A 74 0.30 2.33 9.39
N PRO A 75 1.20 1.34 9.44
CA PRO A 75 1.25 0.39 10.54
C PRO A 75 1.33 1.18 11.85
N THR A 76 0.31 1.02 12.69
CA THR A 76 0.27 1.67 13.99
C THR A 76 1.41 1.11 14.82
N ALA A 77 2.28 1.99 15.31
CA ALA A 77 3.32 1.61 16.25
C ALA A 77 2.68 0.84 17.42
N PRO A 78 3.35 -0.19 17.97
CA PRO A 78 2.82 -0.95 19.09
C PRO A 78 2.52 0.01 20.24
N GLN A 79 1.23 0.29 20.46
CA GLN A 79 0.77 1.13 21.55
C GLN A 79 0.39 0.23 22.74
N PRO A 80 0.52 0.73 23.98
CA PRO A 80 -0.03 0.04 25.13
C PRO A 80 -1.52 -0.27 24.89
N VAL A 81 -1.95 -1.47 25.24
CA VAL A 81 -3.34 -1.90 25.07
C VAL A 81 -4.25 -0.98 25.90
N ASP A 82 -5.25 -0.37 25.24
CA ASP A 82 -6.26 0.42 25.95
C ASP A 82 -7.20 -0.51 26.74
N GLY A 83 -7.07 -0.44 28.07
CA GLY A 83 -7.89 -1.20 29.01
C GLY A 83 -9.17 -0.47 29.43
N TRP A 84 -9.44 0.74 28.95
CA TRP A 84 -10.58 1.53 29.38
C TRP A 84 -11.89 0.91 28.89
N GLY A 85 -12.86 0.77 29.79
CA GLY A 85 -14.21 0.33 29.42
C GLY A 85 -14.38 -1.15 29.04
N GLN A 86 -13.40 -2.02 29.33
CA GLN A 86 -13.53 -3.46 29.09
C GLN A 86 -14.75 -4.04 29.84
N ALA A 87 -15.72 -4.59 29.12
CA ALA A 87 -16.96 -5.12 29.70
C ALA A 87 -16.73 -6.21 30.75
N THR A 88 -15.64 -6.97 30.61
CA THR A 88 -15.20 -7.98 31.59
C THR A 88 -14.81 -7.38 32.94
N LEU A 89 -14.29 -6.14 32.97
CA LEU A 89 -13.97 -5.41 34.20
C LEU A 89 -15.22 -4.78 34.84
N MET A 90 -16.31 -4.59 34.08
CA MET A 90 -17.54 -3.99 34.60
C MET A 90 -18.41 -4.95 35.43
N HIS A 91 -18.29 -6.26 35.19
CA HIS A 91 -19.19 -7.26 35.79
C HIS A 91 -18.52 -8.20 36.78
N ARG A 92 -17.18 -8.26 36.84
CA ARG A 92 -16.44 -9.07 37.82
C ARG A 92 -15.43 -8.20 38.52
N GLY A 93 -15.70 -7.89 39.79
CA GLY A 93 -14.71 -7.27 40.66
C GLY A 93 -13.49 -8.17 40.78
N SER A 94 -12.30 -7.59 40.60
CA SER A 94 -11.05 -8.30 40.90
C SER A 94 -11.00 -8.59 42.40
N SER A 95 -10.85 -9.86 42.80
CA SER A 95 -10.76 -10.23 44.21
C SER A 95 -9.46 -9.64 44.79
N PRO A 96 -9.52 -8.87 45.90
CA PRO A 96 -8.37 -8.11 46.43
C PRO A 96 -7.20 -8.98 46.90
N PHE A 97 -7.37 -10.32 46.98
CA PHE A 97 -6.36 -11.26 47.46
C PHE A 97 -5.97 -12.33 46.41
N SER A 98 -6.27 -12.10 45.13
CA SER A 98 -5.88 -13.02 44.05
C SER A 98 -4.48 -12.70 43.50
N PRO A 99 -3.68 -13.70 43.08
CA PRO A 99 -2.49 -13.46 42.27
C PRO A 99 -2.76 -12.65 40.98
N TYR A 100 -4.03 -12.61 40.55
CA TYR A 100 -4.51 -11.88 39.37
C TYR A 100 -5.25 -10.58 39.72
N VAL A 101 -4.96 -9.94 40.86
CA VAL A 101 -5.58 -8.65 41.23
C VAL A 101 -5.45 -7.61 40.12
N TYR A 102 -4.35 -7.67 39.37
CA TYR A 102 -4.07 -6.83 38.22
C TYR A 102 -4.05 -7.66 36.92
N PRO A 103 -5.22 -7.95 36.31
CA PRO A 103 -5.29 -8.82 35.13
C PRO A 103 -4.55 -8.26 33.92
N LEU A 104 -4.40 -6.93 33.83
CA LEU A 104 -3.67 -6.26 32.75
C LEU A 104 -2.14 -6.28 32.96
N LEU A 105 -1.64 -6.68 34.12
CA LEU A 105 -0.20 -6.72 34.43
C LEU A 105 0.31 -8.15 34.68
N SER A 106 -0.58 -9.14 34.81
CA SER A 106 -0.21 -10.52 35.14
C SER A 106 0.59 -11.26 34.06
N HIS A 107 0.57 -10.77 32.82
CA HIS A 107 1.23 -11.38 31.67
C HIS A 107 2.63 -10.81 31.39
N LEU A 108 3.11 -9.82 32.16
CA LEU A 108 4.38 -9.12 31.95
C LEU A 108 5.59 -9.81 32.62
N ARG A 109 5.64 -11.14 32.63
CA ARG A 109 6.73 -11.89 33.30
C ARG A 109 7.92 -12.16 32.38
#